data_AF-A0A7L6B052-F1
#
_entry.id   AF-A0A7L6B052-F1
#
_cell.length_a   1.000
_cell.length_b   1.000
_cell.length_c   1.000
_cell.angle_alpha   90.00
_cell.angle_beta   90.00
_cell.angle_gamma   90.00
#
_symmetry.space_group_name_H-M   'P 1'
#
loop_
_entity.id
_entity.type
_entity.pdbx_description
1 polymer ?
#
loop_
_entity_poly.entity_id
_entity_poly.type
_entity_poly.pdbx_seq_one_letter_code
_entity_poly.pdbx_strand_id
1 'polypeptide(L)'
;MSERHTALRSMHDLGLAAWFGGSLMGALGVNGAAARIDDTTQRLPVASAGWARWTPVNAAAIGAHLAGAVGELVTESPRMARQSGVGKASAVKTALTVGALAVTGYSRLVGMRLEKAGGPPVEGTTEPNHHTPANVAASQRQMKLLQWAVPAMTGALVVMTAYMSEQQKPTQVLRGMLDRAGGLMSAPKNLGKMAAVGAAGRHLVASGR
;
A
#
# COMPACT_ATOMS: atom_id res chain seq x y z
N MET A 1 -0.42 20.34 27.14
CA MET A 1 -1.00 20.75 25.86
C MET A 1 -1.32 19.50 25.06
N SER A 2 -2.55 19.34 24.57
CA SER A 2 -2.91 18.23 23.66
C SER A 2 -1.99 18.30 22.44
N GLU A 3 -1.06 17.36 22.28
CA GLU A 3 -0.25 17.27 21.06
C GLU A 3 -1.19 17.07 19.88
N ARG A 4 -1.38 18.11 19.07
CA ARG A 4 -2.16 18.01 17.84
C ARG A 4 -1.30 17.31 16.81
N HIS A 5 -1.61 16.06 16.48
CA HIS A 5 -0.97 15.30 15.39
C HIS A 5 -1.38 15.78 13.98
N THR A 6 -1.93 16.99 13.85
CA THR A 6 -2.45 17.53 12.58
C THR A 6 -1.40 17.54 11.48
N ALA A 7 -0.14 17.89 11.78
CA ALA A 7 0.93 17.87 10.79
C ALA A 7 1.20 16.46 10.24
N LEU A 8 1.36 15.47 11.12
CA LEU A 8 1.61 14.07 10.73
C LEU A 8 0.42 13.49 9.95
N ARG A 9 -0.81 13.78 10.39
CA ARG A 9 -2.05 13.37 9.71
C ARG A 9 -2.14 14.00 8.32
N SER A 10 -1.85 15.29 8.19
CA SER A 10 -1.84 15.98 6.90
C SER A 10 -0.76 15.42 5.97
N MET A 11 0.44 15.12 6.48
CA MET A 11 1.50 14.49 5.69
C MET A 11 1.08 13.09 5.20
N HIS A 12 0.46 12.29 6.07
CA HIS A 12 -0.09 10.99 5.73
C HIS A 12 -1.14 11.10 4.61
N ASP A 13 -2.14 11.96 4.79
CA ASP A 13 -3.31 12.03 3.92
C ASP A 13 -3.02 12.73 2.58
N LEU A 14 -2.30 13.87 2.60
CA LEU A 14 -1.91 14.58 1.38
C LEU A 14 -0.90 13.77 0.56
N GLY A 15 0.05 13.10 1.23
CA GLY A 15 1.00 12.22 0.57
C GLY A 15 0.31 11.08 -0.17
N LEU A 16 -0.66 10.42 0.48
CA LEU A 16 -1.44 9.35 -0.14
C LEU A 16 -2.32 9.87 -1.29
N ALA A 17 -2.98 11.02 -1.10
CA ALA A 17 -3.83 11.62 -2.11
C ALA A 17 -3.03 12.00 -3.37
N ALA A 18 -1.85 12.59 -3.21
CA ALA A 18 -0.97 12.92 -4.32
C ALA A 18 -0.44 11.67 -5.02
N TRP A 19 -0.07 10.62 -4.28
CA TRP A 19 0.38 9.35 -4.87
C TRP A 19 -0.73 8.67 -5.68
N PHE A 20 -1.94 8.55 -5.12
CA PHE A 20 -3.11 8.01 -5.81
C PHE A 20 -3.49 8.85 -7.02
N GLY A 21 -3.79 10.13 -6.80
CA GLY A 21 -4.29 11.04 -7.83
C GLY A 21 -3.28 11.27 -8.95
N GLY A 22 -2.00 11.40 -8.62
CA GLY A 22 -0.93 11.55 -9.60
C GLY A 22 -0.75 10.32 -10.48
N SER A 23 -0.83 9.12 -9.91
CA SER A 23 -0.75 7.88 -10.69
C SER A 23 -1.96 7.73 -11.65
N LEU A 24 -3.17 8.07 -11.19
CA LEU A 24 -4.38 8.02 -12.00
C LEU A 24 -4.37 9.09 -13.12
N MET A 25 -3.98 10.33 -12.79
CA MET A 25 -3.84 11.41 -13.77
C MET A 25 -2.73 11.12 -14.78
N GLY A 26 -1.65 10.46 -14.36
CA GLY A 26 -0.61 10.00 -15.28
C GLY A 26 -1.11 8.94 -16.26
N ALA A 27 -1.85 7.93 -15.77
CA ALA A 27 -2.40 6.86 -16.60
C ALA A 27 -3.50 7.33 -17.56
N LEU A 28 -4.39 8.23 -17.12
CA LEU A 28 -5.49 8.73 -17.94
C LEU A 28 -5.10 9.96 -18.76
N GLY A 29 -4.57 10.98 -18.09
CA GLY A 29 -4.31 12.28 -18.69
C GLY A 29 -2.99 12.33 -19.45
N VAL A 30 -1.86 12.04 -18.80
CA VAL A 30 -0.54 12.13 -19.45
C VAL A 30 -0.42 11.10 -20.58
N ASN A 31 -0.71 9.84 -20.27
CA ASN A 31 -0.63 8.76 -21.23
C ASN A 31 -1.69 8.89 -22.35
N GLY A 32 -2.92 9.23 -21.98
CA GLY A 32 -4.01 9.43 -22.94
C GLY A 32 -3.77 10.61 -23.88
N ALA A 33 -3.29 11.75 -23.37
CA ALA A 33 -2.95 12.91 -24.20
C ALA A 33 -1.79 12.61 -25.15
N ALA A 34 -0.74 11.94 -24.67
CA ALA A 34 0.40 11.57 -25.50
C ALA A 34 0.01 10.59 -26.63
N ALA A 35 -0.97 9.72 -26.41
CA ALA A 35 -1.47 8.80 -27.44
C ALA A 35 -2.20 9.51 -28.60
N ARG A 36 -2.59 10.78 -28.44
CA ARG A 36 -3.24 11.59 -29.50
C ARG A 36 -2.28 12.27 -30.45
N ILE A 37 -0.97 12.17 -30.22
CA ILE A 37 0.04 12.78 -31.09
C ILE A 37 0.09 12.01 -32.43
N ASP A 38 0.04 12.72 -33.55
CA ASP A 38 0.04 12.10 -34.89
C ASP A 38 1.36 11.36 -35.18
N ASP A 39 2.49 11.97 -34.82
CA ASP A 39 3.79 11.32 -34.90
C ASP A 39 3.93 10.24 -33.82
N THR A 40 3.80 8.98 -34.25
CA THR A 40 3.93 7.79 -33.40
C THR A 40 5.27 7.68 -32.67
N THR A 41 6.33 8.31 -33.18
CA THR A 41 7.66 8.32 -32.54
C THR A 41 7.73 9.29 -31.36
N GLN A 42 6.83 10.28 -31.29
CA GLN A 42 6.79 11.30 -30.25
C GLN A 42 5.89 10.93 -29.06
N ARG A 43 5.00 9.95 -29.22
CA ARG A 43 4.06 9.51 -28.18
C ARG A 43 4.78 9.08 -26.89
N LEU A 44 5.80 8.23 -27.01
CA LEU A 44 6.55 7.72 -25.86
C LEU A 44 7.48 8.79 -25.22
N PRO A 45 8.26 9.59 -25.98
CA PRO A 45 9.04 10.70 -25.44
C PRO A 45 8.20 11.73 -24.68
N VAL A 46 7.06 12.16 -25.22
CA VAL A 46 6.21 13.18 -24.59
C VAL A 46 5.63 12.66 -23.28
N ALA A 47 5.13 11.42 -23.26
CA ALA A 47 4.66 10.79 -22.03
C ALA A 47 5.79 10.67 -20.99
N SER A 48 6.97 10.21 -21.41
CA SER A 48 8.14 10.08 -20.55
C SER A 48 8.56 11.42 -19.95
N ALA A 49 8.51 12.51 -20.72
CA ALA A 49 8.80 13.85 -20.24
C ALA A 49 7.76 14.37 -19.23
N GLY A 50 6.49 13.97 -19.36
CA GLY A 50 5.45 14.24 -18.37
C GLY A 50 5.72 13.49 -17.05
N TRP A 51 5.99 12.19 -17.13
CA TRP A 51 6.33 11.37 -15.97
C TRP A 51 7.64 11.79 -15.28
N ALA A 52 8.64 12.23 -16.04
CA ALA A 52 9.90 12.73 -15.49
C ALA A 52 9.69 13.97 -14.60
N ARG A 53 8.77 14.87 -15.00
CA ARG A 53 8.38 16.04 -14.19
C ARG A 53 7.58 15.66 -12.95
N TRP A 54 6.73 14.64 -13.06
CA TRP A 54 5.92 14.17 -11.94
C TRP A 54 6.73 13.37 -10.91
N THR A 55 7.76 12.65 -11.33
CA THR A 55 8.50 11.69 -10.50
C THR A 55 9.04 12.29 -9.19
N PRO A 56 9.70 13.47 -9.16
CA PRO A 56 10.15 14.08 -7.91
C PRO A 56 9.00 14.44 -6.97
N VAL A 57 7.87 14.93 -7.50
CA VAL A 57 6.67 15.25 -6.72
C VAL A 57 6.07 13.98 -6.12
N ASN A 58 6.00 12.90 -6.89
CA ASN A 58 5.54 11.60 -6.41
C ASN A 58 6.44 11.04 -5.31
N ALA A 59 7.77 11.18 -5.45
CA ALA A 59 8.72 10.75 -4.43
C ALA A 59 8.53 11.53 -3.11
N ALA A 60 8.33 12.84 -3.19
CA ALA A 60 8.02 13.68 -2.03
C ALA A 60 6.68 13.29 -1.40
N ALA A 61 5.65 13.01 -2.20
CA ALA A 61 4.35 12.56 -1.72
C ALA A 61 4.43 11.22 -0.97
N ILE A 62 5.16 10.25 -1.53
CA ILE A 62 5.44 8.97 -0.86
C ILE A 62 6.19 9.21 0.45
N GLY A 63 7.24 10.04 0.44
CA GLY A 63 8.01 10.37 1.64
C GLY A 63 7.14 11.00 2.74
N ALA A 64 6.29 11.96 2.39
CA ALA A 64 5.34 12.57 3.31
C ALA A 64 4.36 11.55 3.88
N HIS A 65 3.81 10.67 3.03
CA HIS A 65 2.91 9.60 3.47
C HIS A 65 3.58 8.67 4.50
N LEU A 66 4.80 8.22 4.22
CA LEU A 66 5.54 7.32 5.09
C LEU A 66 5.93 7.97 6.42
N ALA A 67 6.37 9.23 6.40
CA ALA A 67 6.67 9.98 7.62
C ALA A 67 5.40 10.14 8.48
N GLY A 68 4.27 10.46 7.86
CA GLY A 68 2.97 10.48 8.55
C GLY A 68 2.57 9.10 9.10
N ALA A 69 2.74 8.03 8.33
CA ALA A 69 2.39 6.66 8.72
C ALA A 69 3.22 6.15 9.92
N VAL A 70 4.52 6.46 9.96
CA VAL A 70 5.38 6.15 11.12
C VAL A 70 4.92 6.94 12.34
N GLY A 71 4.60 8.22 12.18
CA GLY A 71 4.05 9.06 13.26
C GLY A 71 2.74 8.52 13.82
N GLU A 72 1.82 8.08 12.96
CA GLU A 72 0.58 7.40 13.38
C GLU A 72 0.85 6.10 14.14
N LEU A 73 1.77 5.26 13.65
CA LEU A 73 2.06 3.98 14.28
C LEU A 73 2.64 4.13 15.68
N VAL A 74 3.54 5.09 15.89
CA VAL A 74 4.14 5.38 17.21
C VAL A 74 3.06 5.86 18.19
N THR A 75 2.20 6.77 17.75
CA THR A 75 1.17 7.41 18.59
C THR A 75 -0.01 6.48 18.90
N GLU A 76 -0.36 5.56 17.98
CA GLU A 76 -1.46 4.61 18.11
C GLU A 76 -1.06 3.25 18.74
N SER A 77 0.22 3.05 19.04
CA SER A 77 0.75 1.82 19.65
C SER A 77 0.01 1.37 20.94
N PRO A 78 -0.46 2.26 21.85
CA PRO A 78 -1.23 1.84 23.02
C PRO A 78 -2.63 1.32 22.67
N ARG A 79 -3.23 1.76 21.56
CA ARG A 79 -4.55 1.30 21.10
C ARG A 79 -4.48 -0.07 20.43
N MET A 80 -3.41 -0.37 19.71
CA MET A 80 -3.16 -1.72 19.16
C MET A 80 -3.12 -2.78 20.28
N ALA A 81 -2.57 -2.44 21.44
CA ALA A 81 -2.52 -3.32 22.60
C ALA A 81 -3.87 -3.49 23.33
N ARG A 82 -4.83 -2.56 23.15
CA ARG A 82 -6.05 -2.48 23.96
C ARG A 82 -7.36 -2.70 23.20
N GLN A 83 -7.38 -2.57 21.87
CA GLN A 83 -8.58 -2.72 21.04
C GLN A 83 -8.44 -3.95 20.12
N SER A 84 -9.47 -4.80 20.03
CA SER A 84 -9.47 -5.93 19.08
C SER A 84 -9.59 -5.41 17.64
N GLY A 85 -8.99 -6.10 16.66
CA GLY A 85 -9.07 -5.74 15.23
C GLY A 85 -8.09 -4.67 14.74
N VAL A 86 -7.69 -3.70 15.58
CA VAL A 86 -6.77 -2.61 15.18
C VAL A 86 -5.40 -3.14 14.73
N GLY A 87 -4.86 -4.15 15.43
CA GLY A 87 -3.59 -4.77 15.05
C GLY A 87 -3.65 -5.47 13.68
N LYS A 88 -4.76 -6.15 13.38
CA LYS A 88 -4.96 -6.82 12.08
C LYS A 88 -5.12 -5.79 10.95
N ALA A 89 -5.92 -4.74 11.15
CA ALA A 89 -6.08 -3.67 10.17
C ALA A 89 -4.75 -2.94 9.91
N SER A 90 -3.95 -2.67 10.95
CA SER A 90 -2.62 -2.06 10.82
C SER A 90 -1.64 -2.94 10.04
N ALA A 91 -1.65 -4.25 10.28
CA ALA A 91 -0.84 -5.20 9.51
C ALA A 91 -1.23 -5.23 8.03
N VAL A 92 -2.54 -5.23 7.72
CA VAL A 92 -3.04 -5.17 6.34
C VAL A 92 -2.68 -3.84 5.67
N LYS A 93 -2.85 -2.69 6.35
CA LYS A 93 -2.44 -1.38 5.84
C LYS A 93 -0.94 -1.38 5.51
N THR A 94 -0.11 -1.85 6.43
CA THR A 94 1.34 -1.94 6.24
C THR A 94 1.73 -2.82 5.04
N ALA A 95 1.13 -4.01 4.94
CA ALA A 95 1.39 -4.92 3.82
C ALA A 95 0.99 -4.29 2.48
N LEU A 96 -0.15 -3.59 2.43
CA LEU A 96 -0.63 -2.89 1.25
C LEU A 96 0.28 -1.71 0.89
N THR A 97 0.78 -0.94 1.87
CA THR A 97 1.75 0.15 1.65
C THR A 97 3.05 -0.39 1.07
N VAL A 98 3.63 -1.46 1.63
CA VAL A 98 4.85 -2.08 1.11
C VAL A 98 4.64 -2.60 -0.32
N GLY A 99 3.50 -3.25 -0.58
CA GLY A 99 3.14 -3.70 -1.93
C GLY A 99 3.04 -2.53 -2.92
N ALA A 100 2.38 -1.44 -2.53
CA ALA A 100 2.23 -0.25 -3.37
C ALA A 100 3.59 0.40 -3.69
N LEU A 101 4.51 0.46 -2.71
CA LEU A 101 5.88 0.92 -2.91
C LEU A 101 6.63 0.04 -3.90
N ALA A 102 6.55 -1.29 -3.74
CA ALA A 102 7.22 -2.23 -4.63
C ALA A 102 6.73 -2.11 -6.08
N VAL A 103 5.40 -2.04 -6.28
CA VAL A 103 4.79 -1.87 -7.61
C VAL A 103 5.16 -0.51 -8.21
N THR A 104 5.18 0.56 -7.40
CA THR A 104 5.60 1.90 -7.86
C THR A 104 7.06 1.93 -8.27
N GLY A 105 7.94 1.34 -7.47
CA GLY A 105 9.37 1.22 -7.79
C GLY A 105 9.60 0.41 -9.07
N TYR A 106 8.93 -0.73 -9.22
CA TYR A 106 9.01 -1.54 -10.43
C TYR A 106 8.45 -0.81 -11.67
N SER A 107 7.33 -0.10 -11.52
CA SER A 107 6.78 0.77 -12.56
C SER A 107 7.80 1.81 -13.01
N ARG A 108 8.52 2.47 -12.08
CA ARG A 108 9.58 3.40 -12.45
C ARG A 108 10.72 2.73 -13.22
N LEU A 109 11.16 1.53 -12.83
CA LEU A 109 12.19 0.79 -13.56
C LEU A 109 11.76 0.47 -15.00
N VAL A 110 10.53 0.02 -15.20
CA VAL A 110 9.97 -0.23 -16.53
C VAL A 110 9.84 1.07 -17.33
N GLY A 111 9.38 2.15 -16.69
CA GLY A 111 9.29 3.48 -17.29
C GLY A 111 10.65 4.01 -17.74
N MET A 112 11.72 3.79 -16.98
CA MET A 112 13.09 4.15 -17.38
C MET A 112 13.58 3.35 -18.59
N ARG A 113 13.16 2.09 -18.75
CA ARG A 113 13.48 1.29 -19.95
C ARG A 113 12.80 1.86 -21.19
N LEU A 114 11.54 2.28 -21.03
CA LEU A 114 10.78 2.96 -22.08
C LEU A 114 11.37 4.32 -22.44
N GLU A 115 11.75 5.12 -21.45
CA GLU A 115 12.42 6.41 -21.62
C GLU A 115 13.74 6.26 -22.39
N LYS A 116 14.57 5.27 -22.02
CA LYS A 116 15.83 4.95 -22.70
C LYS A 116 15.66 4.47 -24.14
N ALA A 117 14.50 3.90 -24.48
CA ALA A 117 14.22 3.49 -25.85
C ALA A 117 14.05 4.68 -26.81
N GLY A 118 13.85 5.89 -26.28
CA GLY A 118 13.68 7.11 -27.06
C GLY A 118 12.31 7.16 -27.73
N GLY A 119 12.30 7.34 -29.06
CA GLY A 119 11.09 7.48 -29.87
C GLY A 119 10.87 6.35 -30.87
N PRO A 120 10.78 5.07 -30.47
CA PRO A 120 10.30 4.05 -31.39
C PRO A 120 8.83 4.35 -31.75
N PRO A 121 8.39 3.99 -32.96
CA PRO A 121 6.98 4.13 -33.32
C PRO A 121 6.12 3.23 -32.41
N VAL A 122 5.12 3.80 -31.75
CA VAL A 122 4.18 3.09 -30.86
C VAL A 122 2.75 3.51 -31.13
N GLU A 123 1.78 2.63 -30.83
CA GLU A 123 0.35 2.97 -30.95
C GLU A 123 -0.09 3.87 -29.79
N GLY A 124 0.39 3.61 -28.59
CA GLY A 124 0.14 4.42 -27.41
C GLY A 124 1.33 4.35 -26.47
N THR A 125 1.23 4.97 -25.31
CA THR A 125 2.33 4.94 -24.33
C THR A 125 2.54 3.54 -23.76
N THR A 126 1.47 2.75 -23.65
CA THR A 126 1.49 1.35 -23.17
C THR A 126 1.09 0.33 -24.24
N GLU A 127 0.84 0.79 -25.46
CA GLU A 127 0.36 0.00 -26.58
C GLU A 127 1.42 -0.03 -27.68
N PRO A 128 2.06 -1.19 -27.94
CA PRO A 128 2.95 -1.34 -29.09
C PRO A 128 2.17 -1.45 -30.39
N ASN A 129 2.82 -1.09 -31.50
CA ASN A 129 2.36 -1.40 -32.86
C ASN A 129 3.27 -2.43 -33.54
N HIS A 130 2.99 -2.76 -34.80
CA HIS A 130 3.75 -3.75 -35.58
C HIS A 130 5.21 -3.36 -35.86
N HIS A 131 5.55 -2.07 -35.77
CA HIS A 131 6.90 -1.55 -35.97
C HIS A 131 7.66 -1.33 -34.65
N THR A 132 7.00 -1.50 -33.50
CA THR A 132 7.64 -1.33 -32.19
C THR A 132 8.65 -2.47 -31.93
N PRO A 133 9.91 -2.17 -31.58
CA PRO A 133 10.90 -3.18 -31.23
C PRO A 133 10.43 -4.11 -30.09
N ALA A 134 10.75 -5.40 -30.17
CA ALA A 134 10.21 -6.42 -29.26
C ALA A 134 10.48 -6.15 -27.76
N ASN A 135 11.66 -5.61 -27.43
CA ASN A 135 12.05 -5.23 -26.07
C ASN A 135 11.22 -4.05 -25.53
N VAL A 136 10.91 -3.07 -26.39
CA VAL A 136 10.04 -1.93 -26.06
C VAL A 136 8.61 -2.41 -25.88
N ALA A 137 8.12 -3.23 -26.82
CA ALA A 137 6.77 -3.79 -26.75
C ALA A 137 6.53 -4.61 -25.48
N ALA A 138 7.52 -5.40 -25.04
CA ALA A 138 7.46 -6.12 -23.77
C ALA A 138 7.35 -5.16 -22.57
N SER A 139 8.13 -4.08 -22.57
CA SER A 139 8.09 -3.07 -21.49
C SER A 139 6.77 -2.30 -21.48
N GLN A 140 6.20 -1.97 -22.64
CA GLN A 140 4.88 -1.34 -22.77
C GLN A 140 3.77 -2.23 -22.22
N ARG A 141 3.82 -3.54 -22.52
CA ARG A 141 2.85 -4.51 -21.98
C ARG A 141 2.93 -4.64 -20.46
N GLN A 142 4.13 -4.60 -19.88
CA GLN A 142 4.29 -4.56 -18.42
C GLN A 142 3.70 -3.26 -17.86
N MET A 143 4.03 -2.11 -18.46
CA MET A 143 3.51 -0.81 -18.04
C MET A 143 1.99 -0.73 -18.15
N LYS A 144 1.38 -1.39 -19.13
CA LYS A 144 -0.08 -1.46 -19.31
C LYS A 144 -0.80 -1.99 -18.07
N LEU A 145 -0.18 -2.95 -17.36
CA LEU A 145 -0.71 -3.47 -16.10
C LEU A 145 -0.34 -2.55 -14.92
N LEU A 146 0.92 -2.11 -14.87
CA LEU A 146 1.44 -1.34 -13.74
C LEU A 146 0.77 0.03 -13.60
N GLN A 147 0.40 0.67 -14.71
CA GLN A 147 -0.30 1.97 -14.69
C GLN A 147 -1.66 1.89 -13.98
N TRP A 148 -2.26 0.70 -13.88
CA TRP A 148 -3.52 0.47 -13.15
C TRP A 148 -3.29 -0.13 -11.77
N ALA A 149 -2.24 -0.94 -11.60
CA ALA A 149 -1.91 -1.53 -10.30
C ALA A 149 -1.58 -0.47 -9.24
N VAL A 150 -0.81 0.57 -9.59
CA VAL A 150 -0.47 1.65 -8.66
C VAL A 150 -1.71 2.39 -8.14
N PRO A 151 -2.61 2.96 -8.99
CA PRO A 151 -3.81 3.64 -8.52
C PRO A 151 -4.78 2.70 -7.81
N ALA A 152 -4.87 1.42 -8.20
CA ALA A 152 -5.71 0.46 -7.49
C ALA A 152 -5.23 0.22 -6.04
N MET A 153 -3.92 -0.01 -5.85
CA MET A 153 -3.36 -0.25 -4.52
C MET A 153 -3.40 0.99 -3.62
N THR A 154 -3.09 2.16 -4.19
CA THR A 154 -3.14 3.43 -3.45
C THR A 154 -4.58 3.85 -3.17
N GLY A 155 -5.52 3.60 -4.08
CA GLY A 155 -6.96 3.78 -3.85
C GLY A 155 -7.47 2.85 -2.74
N ALA A 156 -7.02 1.59 -2.71
CA ALA A 156 -7.33 0.68 -1.61
C ALA A 156 -6.77 1.18 -0.26
N LEU A 157 -5.58 1.81 -0.24
CA LEU A 157 -5.05 2.48 0.96
C LEU A 157 -5.91 3.67 1.40
N VAL A 158 -6.46 4.45 0.46
CA VAL A 158 -7.39 5.55 0.77
C VAL A 158 -8.63 5.00 1.45
N VAL A 159 -9.24 3.95 0.87
CA VAL A 159 -10.43 3.29 1.45
C VAL A 159 -10.11 2.70 2.83
N MET A 160 -8.96 2.04 2.99
CA MET A 160 -8.52 1.49 4.28
C MET A 160 -8.34 2.59 5.34
N THR A 161 -7.77 3.73 4.95
CA THR A 161 -7.59 4.88 5.86
C THR A 161 -8.93 5.47 6.29
N ALA A 162 -9.90 5.56 5.37
CA ALA A 162 -11.27 5.96 5.71
C ALA A 162 -11.93 4.96 6.67
N TYR A 163 -11.84 3.66 6.38
CA TYR A 163 -12.37 2.59 7.23
C TYR A 163 -11.77 2.62 8.65
N MET A 164 -10.45 2.76 8.77
CA MET A 164 -9.79 2.87 10.07
C MET A 164 -10.19 4.15 10.82
N SER A 165 -10.45 5.25 10.10
CA SER A 165 -10.97 6.49 10.71
C SER A 165 -12.37 6.30 11.31
N GLU A 166 -13.21 5.45 10.72
CA GLU A 166 -14.51 5.10 11.32
C GLU A 166 -14.38 4.29 12.62
N GLN A 167 -13.34 3.45 12.74
CA GLN A 167 -13.04 2.72 13.98
C GLN A 167 -12.58 3.64 15.13
N GLN A 168 -12.20 4.89 14.84
CA GLN A 168 -11.83 5.88 15.85
C GLN A 168 -13.04 6.59 16.49
N LYS A 169 -14.27 6.32 16.02
CA LYS A 169 -15.49 6.89 16.63
C LYS A 169 -15.65 6.37 18.08
N PRO A 170 -16.03 7.22 19.07
CA PRO A 170 -16.06 6.86 20.49
C PRO A 170 -16.84 5.56 20.79
N THR A 171 -17.97 5.36 20.12
CA THR A 171 -18.81 4.17 20.24
C THR A 171 -18.14 2.89 19.73
N GLN A 172 -17.36 2.98 18.66
CA GLN A 172 -16.61 1.83 18.11
C GLN A 172 -15.37 1.50 18.94
N VAL A 173 -14.72 2.52 19.52
CA VAL A 173 -13.62 2.32 20.48
C VAL A 173 -14.12 1.60 21.73
N LEU A 174 -15.23 2.06 22.32
CA LEU A 174 -15.83 1.42 23.50
C LEU A 174 -16.20 -0.04 23.21
N ARG A 175 -16.84 -0.30 22.06
CA ARG A 175 -17.22 -1.65 21.63
C ARG A 175 -16.02 -2.56 21.44
N GLY A 176 -14.97 -2.09 20.74
CA GLY A 176 -13.76 -2.89 20.51
C GLY A 176 -12.94 -3.17 21.79
N MET A 177 -13.03 -2.30 22.81
CA MET A 177 -12.46 -2.57 24.14
C MET A 177 -13.27 -3.63 24.89
N LEU A 178 -14.61 -3.54 24.87
CA LEU A 178 -15.51 -4.53 25.46
C LEU A 178 -15.37 -5.90 24.82
N ASP A 179 -15.28 -5.98 23.49
CA ASP A 179 -15.10 -7.23 22.75
C ASP A 179 -13.74 -7.89 23.08
N ARG A 180 -12.68 -7.10 23.29
CA ARG A 180 -11.38 -7.63 23.70
C ARG A 180 -11.39 -8.14 25.14
N ALA A 181 -12.05 -7.43 26.05
CA ALA A 181 -12.21 -7.85 27.44
C ALA A 181 -13.08 -9.11 27.55
N GLY A 182 -14.18 -9.17 26.80
CA GLY A 182 -15.05 -10.35 26.69
C GLY A 182 -14.32 -11.54 26.08
N GLY A 183 -13.52 -11.33 25.03
CA GLY A 183 -12.67 -12.35 24.41
C GLY A 183 -11.59 -12.93 25.33
N LEU A 184 -11.02 -12.10 26.21
CA LEU A 184 -10.09 -12.53 27.25
C LEU A 184 -10.79 -13.31 28.38
N MET A 185 -12.03 -12.95 28.72
CA MET A 185 -12.85 -13.70 29.69
C MET A 185 -13.40 -15.02 29.12
N SER A 186 -13.62 -15.10 27.80
CA SER A 186 -14.08 -16.31 27.10
C SER A 186 -12.94 -17.19 26.58
N ALA A 187 -11.68 -16.83 26.81
CA ALA A 187 -10.54 -17.68 26.47
C ALA A 187 -10.72 -19.04 27.17
N PRO A 188 -10.66 -20.17 26.44
CA PRO A 188 -11.07 -21.45 26.99
C PRO A 188 -10.16 -21.82 28.18
N LYS A 189 -10.79 -22.21 29.30
CA LYS A 189 -10.16 -22.79 30.51
C LYS A 189 -9.38 -24.09 30.26
N ASN A 190 -9.01 -24.39 29.01
CA ASN A 190 -8.32 -25.61 28.62
C ASN A 190 -6.79 -25.56 28.78
N LEU A 191 -6.20 -24.38 29.08
CA LEU A 191 -4.79 -24.33 29.50
C LEU A 191 -4.55 -24.99 30.87
N GLY A 192 -5.57 -25.10 31.73
CA GLY A 192 -5.46 -25.82 33.01
C GLY A 192 -5.43 -27.34 32.87
N LYS A 193 -6.03 -27.90 31.80
CA LYS A 193 -6.08 -29.36 31.59
C LYS A 193 -4.84 -29.92 30.91
N MET A 194 -4.12 -29.16 30.09
CA MET A 194 -2.83 -29.63 29.53
C MET A 194 -1.70 -29.67 30.58
N ALA A 195 -1.74 -28.80 31.59
CA ALA A 195 -0.77 -28.86 32.71
C ALA A 195 -1.02 -30.06 33.64
N ALA A 196 -2.28 -30.47 33.83
CA ALA A 196 -2.64 -31.61 34.67
C ALA A 196 -2.30 -32.97 34.03
N VAL A 197 -2.36 -33.08 32.69
CA VAL A 197 -1.98 -34.32 31.97
C VAL A 197 -0.46 -34.52 31.97
N GLY A 198 0.34 -33.44 31.95
CA GLY A 198 1.81 -33.52 32.03
C GLY A 198 2.35 -33.93 33.41
N ALA A 199 1.59 -33.66 34.49
CA ALA A 199 1.99 -34.03 35.85
C ALA A 199 1.61 -35.48 36.22
N ALA A 200 0.48 -36.00 35.70
CA ALA A 200 0.05 -37.38 35.94
C ALA A 200 0.92 -38.42 35.21
N GLY A 201 1.53 -38.07 34.08
CA GLY A 201 2.42 -38.97 33.32
C GLY A 201 3.82 -39.18 33.93
N ARG A 202 4.24 -38.36 34.90
CA ARG A 202 5.57 -38.48 35.53
C ARG A 202 5.61 -39.36 36.78
N HIS A 203 4.46 -39.75 37.34
CA HIS A 203 4.41 -40.58 38.55
C HIS A 203 4.33 -42.10 38.28
N LEU A 204 4.21 -42.53 37.02
CA LEU A 204 4.06 -43.95 36.65
C LEU A 204 5.32 -44.60 36.05
N VAL A 205 6.45 -43.90 35.96
CA VAL A 205 7.71 -44.45 35.41
C VAL A 205 8.76 -44.76 36.50
N ALA A 206 8.47 -44.48 37.77
CA ALA A 206 9.36 -44.80 38.90
C ALA A 206 8.81 -45.94 39.77
N SER A 207 8.40 -47.05 39.16
CA SER A 207 8.19 -48.34 39.83
C SER A 207 8.00 -49.43 38.78
N GLY A 208 9.07 -50.13 38.41
CA GLY A 208 8.92 -51.24 37.48
C GLY A 208 10.22 -51.70 36.81
N ARG A 209 11.05 -52.40 37.60
CA ARG A 209 12.13 -53.33 37.21
C ARG A 209 13.46 -52.71 36.81
#